data_AF-A0A929EI55-F1
#
_entry.id   AF-A0A929EI55-F1
#
_cell.length_a   1.000
_cell.length_b   1.000
_cell.length_c   1.000
_cell.angle_alpha   90.00
_cell.angle_beta   90.00
_cell.angle_gamma   90.00
#
_symmetry.space_group_name_H-M   'P 1'
#
loop_
_entity.id
_entity.type
_entity.pdbx_description
1 polymer ?
#
loop_
_entity_poly.entity_id
_entity_poly.type
_entity_poly.pdbx_seq_one_letter_code
_entity_poly.pdbx_strand_id
1 'polypeptide(L)' 'MTEEKREESLAEKKHVCSVCAKPSDTLICHACEDRLRAEALEKQQDKGKHNI' A
#
# COMPACT_ATOMS: atom_id res chain seq x y z
N MET A 1 -13.28 -21.86 -36.17
CA MET A 1 -12.29 -20.78 -36.39
C MET A 1 -12.77 -19.62 -35.54
N THR A 2 -12.10 -19.13 -34.52
CA THR A 2 -10.69 -19.25 -34.13
C THR A 2 -10.64 -18.82 -32.67
N GLU A 3 -9.87 -19.54 -31.85
CA GLU A 3 -9.50 -19.12 -30.50
C GLU A 3 -8.72 -17.79 -30.58
N GLU A 4 -9.35 -16.68 -30.21
CA GLU A 4 -8.66 -15.40 -30.05
C GLU A 4 -7.88 -15.40 -28.72
N LYS A 5 -6.70 -16.04 -28.80
CA LYS A 5 -5.39 -15.48 -28.44
C LYS A 5 -5.51 -14.22 -27.55
N ARG A 6 -5.19 -14.34 -26.25
CA ARG A 6 -3.87 -13.92 -25.70
C ARG A 6 -3.49 -12.56 -26.29
N GLU A 7 -3.48 -11.49 -25.51
CA GLU A 7 -2.23 -10.91 -25.00
C GLU A 7 -2.69 -9.72 -24.13
N GLU A 8 -2.63 -9.86 -22.81
CA GLU A 8 -1.54 -9.23 -22.06
C GLU A 8 -1.47 -7.71 -22.26
N SER A 9 -2.59 -7.00 -22.03
CA SER A 9 -2.45 -5.65 -21.48
C SER A 9 -2.10 -5.77 -20.00
N LEU A 10 -0.83 -6.14 -19.75
CA LEU A 10 -0.03 -5.51 -18.70
C LEU A 10 0.04 -4.01 -19.03
N ALA A 11 -1.12 -3.34 -19.06
CA ALA A 11 -1.19 -1.92 -18.84
C ALA A 11 -0.36 -1.76 -17.58
N GLU A 12 0.74 -1.03 -17.68
CA GLU A 12 1.52 -0.54 -16.56
C GLU A 12 0.48 0.12 -15.65
N LYS A 13 -0.12 -0.67 -14.75
CA LYS A 13 -1.13 -0.21 -13.81
C LYS A 13 -0.29 0.68 -12.95
N LYS A 14 -0.27 1.97 -13.27
CA LYS A 14 0.49 2.97 -12.53
C LYS A 14 0.05 2.77 -11.10
N HIS A 15 0.88 2.08 -10.33
CA HIS A 15 0.53 1.76 -8.98
C HIS A 15 0.40 3.13 -8.30
N VAL A 16 -0.71 3.33 -7.62
CA VAL A 16 -0.95 4.55 -6.89
C VAL A 16 -0.99 4.17 -5.43
N CYS A 17 -0.34 4.98 -4.61
CA CYS A 17 -0.39 4.82 -3.18
C CYS A 17 -1.86 4.88 -2.74
N SER A 18 -2.34 3.85 -2.07
CA SER A 18 -3.74 3.78 -1.60
C SER A 18 -4.05 4.80 -0.49
N VAL A 19 -3.03 5.44 0.07
CA VAL A 19 -3.17 6.42 1.16
C VAL A 19 -3.20 7.86 0.63
N CYS A 20 -2.31 8.21 -0.29
CA CYS A 20 -2.19 9.58 -0.80
C CYS A 20 -2.49 9.73 -2.30
N ALA A 21 -2.88 8.64 -2.99
CA ALA A 21 -3.18 8.58 -4.41
C ALA A 21 -2.05 9.06 -5.35
N LYS A 22 -0.82 9.20 -4.84
CA LYS A 22 0.35 9.54 -5.64
C LYS A 22 0.85 8.33 -6.42
N PRO A 23 1.38 8.52 -7.64
CA PRO A 23 2.03 7.44 -8.38
C PRO A 23 3.20 6.89 -7.55
N SER A 24 3.21 5.57 -7.36
CA SER A 24 4.17 4.85 -6.53
C SER A 24 4.27 3.43 -7.06
N ASP A 25 5.47 2.85 -7.12
CA ASP A 25 5.64 1.46 -7.58
C ASP A 25 4.99 0.44 -6.62
N THR A 26 4.77 0.85 -5.38
CA THR A 26 4.18 0.07 -4.30
C THR A 26 2.73 0.47 -3.98
N LEU A 27 1.97 -0.45 -3.37
CA LEU A 27 0.58 -0.21 -2.93
C LEU A 27 0.48 0.96 -1.93
N ILE A 28 1.49 1.13 -1.08
CA ILE A 28 1.64 2.25 -0.14
C ILE A 28 3.03 2.84 -0.38
N CYS A 29 3.12 4.13 -0.67
CA CYS A 29 4.42 4.78 -0.87
C CYS A 29 5.22 4.84 0.43
N HIS A 30 6.55 4.87 0.33
CA HIS A 30 7.45 4.89 1.50
C HIS A 30 7.10 5.98 2.53
N ALA A 31 6.69 7.18 2.09
CA ALA A 31 6.29 8.24 3.00
C ALA A 31 5.03 7.91 3.82
N CYS A 32 4.04 7.23 3.21
CA CYS A 32 2.85 6.79 3.91
C CYS A 32 3.13 5.54 4.77
N GLU A 33 3.99 4.64 4.30
CA GLU A 33 4.42 3.47 5.06
C GLU A 33 5.15 3.86 6.35
N ASP A 34 6.04 4.85 6.28
CA ASP A 34 6.78 5.34 7.44
C ASP A 34 5.86 5.97 8.50
N ARG A 35 4.90 6.79 8.05
CA ARG A 35 3.86 7.35 8.92
C ARG A 35 3.02 6.27 9.59
N LEU A 36 2.54 5.29 8.82
CA LEU A 36 1.76 4.16 9.36
C LEU A 36 2.56 3.34 10.37
N ARG A 37 3.86 3.13 10.12
CA ARG A 37 4.75 2.46 11.08
C ARG A 37 4.94 3.29 12.36
N ALA A 38 5.13 4.60 12.25
CA ALA A 38 5.21 5.49 13.40
C ALA A 38 3.91 5.45 14.23
N GLU A 39 2.74 5.61 13.59
CA GLU A 39 1.44 5.54 14.25
C GLU A 39 1.19 4.17 14.92
N ALA A 40 1.62 3.08 14.27
CA ALA A 40 1.51 1.74 14.85
C ALA A 40 2.44 1.55 16.06
N LEU A 41 3.63 2.15 16.05
CA LEU A 41 4.57 2.11 17.17
C LEU A 41 4.05 2.94 18.35
N GLU A 42 3.47 4.11 18.09
CA GLU A 42 2.83 4.94 19.13
C GLU A 42 1.62 4.22 19.75
N LYS A 43 0.76 3.62 18.92
CA LYS A 43 -0.40 2.84 19.40
C LYS A 43 0.02 1.59 20.19
N GLN A 44 1.16 0.98 19.90
CA GLN A 44 1.67 -0.15 20.69
C GLN A 44 2.15 0.29 22.08
N GLN A 45 2.74 1.48 22.18
CA GLN A 45 3.16 2.04 23.47
C GLN A 45 1.98 2.42 24.37
N ASP A 46 0.87 2.87 23.77
CA ASP A 46 -0.34 3.22 24.51
C ASP A 46 -1.09 1.97 25.00
N LYS A 47 -1.19 0.93 24.16
CA LYS A 47 -1.82 -0.36 24.51
C LYS A 47 -1.09 -1.12 25.62
N GLY A 48 0.20 -0.87 25.83
CA GLY A 48 0.97 -1.44 26.94
C GLY A 48 0.71 -0.78 28.30
N LYS A 49 0.06 0.39 28.35
CA LYS A 49 -0.18 1.15 29.59
C LYS A 49 -1.59 1.01 30.16
N HIS A 50 -2.53 0.43 29.40
CA HIS A 50 -3.93 0.29 29.81
C HIS A 50 -4.24 -1.01 30.58
N ASN A 51 -3.24 -1.70 31.14
CA ASN A 51 -3.46 -2.96 31.85
C ASN A 51 -2.75 -3.03 33.22
N ILE A 52 -2.71 -1.92 33.95
CA ILE A 52 -2.35 -1.90 35.38
C ILE A 52 -3.47 -1.30 36.23
#